data_AF-A0A9C6WKP0-F1
#
_entry.id   AF-A0A9C6WKP0-F1
#
_cell.length_a   1.000
_cell.length_b   1.000
_cell.length_c   1.000
_cell.angle_alpha   90.00
_cell.angle_beta   90.00
_cell.angle_gamma   90.00
#
_symmetry.space_group_name_H-M   'P 1'
#
loop_
_entity.id
_entity.type
_entity.pdbx_description
1 polymer ?
#
loop_
_entity_poly.entity_id
_entity_poly.type
_entity_poly.pdbx_seq_one_letter_code
_entity_poly.pdbx_strand_id
1 'polypeptide(L)'
;MRLLPLPTIKGGVKGNDPGCASTSKACVYGIQYGDSSFSVGFFSHERLTVTDTDYVDGFLFGCGQNNQGLFGGSAGLLGLGRHPISFVQQTAAKYHKIFSYCLPSTASNVGYLAFGASRASSYVKYTPFSTNSAGASFYGLDITGITVGDTKLPVSSSTFSTGGAIIDSGTVITRLPPTAYTALRSAFRQGMARYPMASSLSILDTC
;
A
#
# COMPACT_ATOMS: atom_id res chain seq x y z
N MET A 1 4.35 11.26 4.97
CA MET A 1 3.03 10.62 4.83
C MET A 1 3.24 9.24 4.24
N ARG A 2 3.12 8.17 5.03
CA ARG A 2 3.10 6.80 4.48
C ARG A 2 1.66 6.48 4.10
N LEU A 3 1.48 6.09 2.85
CA LEU A 3 0.22 5.63 2.30
C LEU A 3 0.24 4.11 2.45
N LEU A 4 -0.66 3.56 3.24
CA LEU A 4 -0.75 2.12 3.44
C LEU A 4 -2.16 1.66 3.06
N PRO A 5 -2.30 0.57 2.30
CA PRO A 5 -3.59 -0.09 2.21
C PRO A 5 -3.99 -0.53 3.62
N LEU A 6 -5.20 -0.17 4.05
CA LEU A 6 -5.72 -0.63 5.33
C LEU A 6 -5.88 -2.17 5.24
N PRO A 7 -5.24 -2.94 6.12
CA PRO A 7 -5.50 -4.37 6.22
C PRO A 7 -6.93 -4.61 6.70
N THR A 8 -7.42 -5.82 6.45
CA THR A 8 -8.60 -6.36 7.13
C THR A 8 -8.45 -6.26 8.63
N ILE A 9 -9.48 -5.74 9.31
CA ILE A 9 -9.65 -5.84 10.76
C ILE A 9 -9.71 -7.32 11.11
N LYS A 10 -8.57 -7.94 11.42
CA LYS A 10 -8.50 -9.27 12.02
C LYS A 10 -8.18 -9.10 13.49
N GLY A 11 -8.74 -10.00 14.30
CA GLY A 11 -8.86 -9.97 15.76
C GLY A 11 -7.66 -9.37 16.50
N GLY A 12 -8.01 -8.70 17.61
CA GLY A 12 -7.19 -7.73 18.33
C GLY A 12 -5.76 -8.15 18.61
N VAL A 13 -4.91 -7.13 18.72
CA VAL A 13 -3.72 -7.19 19.56
C VAL A 13 -4.18 -7.68 20.94
N LYS A 14 -3.56 -8.75 21.47
CA LYS A 14 -3.92 -9.33 22.78
C LYS A 14 -4.08 -8.19 23.82
N GLY A 15 -5.33 -7.90 24.20
CA GLY A 15 -5.67 -6.86 25.18
C GLY A 15 -6.66 -5.78 24.71
N ASN A 16 -6.94 -5.63 23.42
CA ASN A 16 -7.97 -4.69 22.92
C ASN A 16 -8.69 -5.26 21.69
N ASP A 17 -9.82 -5.92 21.90
CA ASP A 17 -10.68 -6.36 20.81
C ASP A 17 -11.38 -5.14 20.17
N PRO A 18 -11.33 -4.99 18.82
CA PRO A 18 -12.03 -3.91 18.16
C PRO A 18 -13.53 -4.04 18.38
N GLY A 19 -14.15 -2.96 18.86
CA GLY A 19 -15.55 -2.98 19.28
C GLY A 19 -15.97 -1.65 19.90
N CYS A 20 -17.28 -1.42 19.99
CA CYS A 20 -17.84 -0.22 20.58
C CYS A 20 -18.40 -0.54 21.97
N ALA A 21 -17.93 0.18 22.98
CA ALA A 21 -18.47 0.08 24.32
C ALA A 21 -19.70 0.99 24.45
N SER A 22 -20.87 0.39 24.72
CA SER A 22 -22.14 1.11 24.85
C SER A 22 -22.14 2.14 25.97
N THR A 23 -21.34 1.92 27.03
CA THR A 23 -21.28 2.76 28.22
C THR A 23 -20.48 4.04 28.01
N SER A 24 -19.36 3.97 27.31
CA SER A 24 -18.50 5.14 27.01
C SER A 24 -18.77 5.77 25.64
N LYS A 25 -19.62 5.15 24.81
CA LYS A 25 -19.84 5.50 23.39
C LYS A 25 -18.54 5.55 22.57
N ALA A 26 -17.48 4.91 23.06
CA ALA A 26 -16.20 4.86 22.39
C ALA A 26 -16.07 3.57 21.58
N CYS A 27 -15.53 3.68 20.37
CA CYS A 27 -15.21 2.54 19.52
C CYS A 27 -13.70 2.36 19.44
N VAL A 28 -13.20 1.19 19.83
CA VAL A 28 -11.79 0.83 19.73
C VAL A 28 -11.50 0.31 18.31
N TYR A 29 -10.41 0.78 17.73
CA TYR A 29 -9.87 0.24 16.49
C TYR A 29 -8.53 -0.45 16.76
N GLY A 30 -8.24 -1.46 15.96
CA GLY A 30 -6.93 -2.09 15.88
C GLY A 30 -6.57 -2.34 14.43
N ILE A 31 -5.34 -2.00 14.07
CA ILE A 31 -4.77 -2.24 12.74
C ILE A 31 -3.39 -2.87 12.88
N GLN A 32 -3.14 -3.91 12.10
CA GLN A 32 -1.84 -4.59 12.03
C GLN A 32 -1.37 -4.67 10.58
N TYR A 33 -0.16 -4.19 10.33
CA TYR A 33 0.47 -4.15 9.01
C TYR A 33 1.27 -5.41 8.73
N GLY A 34 1.58 -5.65 7.44
CA GLY A 34 2.30 -6.85 7.00
C GLY A 34 3.74 -6.98 7.52
N ASP A 35 4.33 -5.87 7.98
CA ASP A 35 5.63 -5.82 8.65
C ASP A 35 5.53 -6.04 10.17
N SER A 36 4.35 -6.44 10.67
CA SER A 36 3.99 -6.57 12.09
C SER A 36 3.87 -5.25 12.86
N SER A 37 4.03 -4.09 12.21
CA SER A 37 3.69 -2.81 12.83
C SER A 37 2.21 -2.79 13.20
N PHE A 38 1.82 -2.09 14.26
CA PHE A 38 0.42 -1.98 14.65
C PHE A 38 0.07 -0.62 15.24
N SER A 39 -1.22 -0.30 15.21
CA SER A 39 -1.80 0.85 15.88
C SER A 39 -3.13 0.44 16.52
N VAL A 40 -3.31 0.80 17.78
CA VAL A 40 -4.55 0.58 18.55
C VAL A 40 -4.95 1.89 19.20
N GLY A 41 -6.24 2.21 19.16
CA GLY A 41 -6.77 3.43 19.74
C GLY A 41 -8.27 3.54 19.59
N PHE A 42 -8.78 4.76 19.56
CA PHE A 42 -10.22 5.03 19.47
C PHE A 42 -10.57 5.64 18.12
N PHE A 43 -11.73 5.31 17.57
CA PHE A 43 -12.29 6.04 16.45
C PHE A 43 -12.75 7.42 16.89
N SER A 44 -12.51 8.40 16.04
CA SER A 44 -13.02 9.76 16.15
C SER A 44 -13.44 10.25 14.76
N HIS A 45 -14.07 11.42 14.71
CA HIS A 45 -14.33 12.13 13.48
C HIS A 45 -14.03 13.62 13.65
N GLU A 46 -13.54 14.25 12.59
CA GLU A 46 -13.27 15.69 12.55
C GLU A 46 -13.25 16.16 11.09
N ARG A 47 -13.16 17.47 10.85
CA ARG A 47 -12.79 18.01 9.56
C ARG A 47 -11.35 17.64 9.19
N LEU A 48 -11.18 17.05 8.01
CA LEU A 48 -9.88 16.84 7.37
C LEU A 48 -9.68 17.85 6.23
N THR A 49 -8.77 18.79 6.39
CA THR A 49 -8.35 19.71 5.32
C THR A 49 -7.38 19.02 4.37
N VAL A 50 -7.71 18.98 3.08
CA VAL A 50 -6.91 18.36 2.00
C VAL A 50 -6.06 19.41 1.30
N THR A 51 -6.64 20.57 1.01
CA THR A 51 -5.96 21.77 0.48
C THR A 51 -6.58 23.02 1.11
N ASP A 52 -6.02 24.20 0.84
CA ASP A 52 -6.55 25.48 1.36
C ASP A 52 -8.03 25.72 0.99
N THR A 53 -8.49 25.12 -0.11
CA THR A 53 -9.88 25.26 -0.60
C THR A 53 -10.67 23.96 -0.55
N ASP A 54 -10.10 22.87 -0.03
CA ASP A 54 -10.71 21.54 -0.09
C ASP A 54 -10.62 20.80 1.24
N TYR A 55 -11.77 20.35 1.75
CA TYR A 55 -11.87 19.65 3.04
C TYR A 55 -12.97 18.58 3.02
N VAL A 56 -12.92 17.68 4.00
CA VAL A 56 -13.90 16.62 4.24
C VAL A 56 -14.41 16.76 5.67
N ASP A 57 -15.68 17.10 5.83
CA ASP A 57 -16.32 17.15 7.14
C ASP A 57 -16.70 15.75 7.64
N GLY A 58 -16.62 15.56 8.96
CA GLY A 58 -17.00 14.30 9.60
C GLY A 58 -16.14 13.11 9.15
N PHE A 59 -14.89 13.35 8.75
CA PHE A 59 -13.97 12.30 8.34
C PHE A 59 -13.65 11.39 9.52
N LEU A 60 -13.94 10.09 9.41
CA LEU A 60 -13.65 9.10 10.43
C LEU A 60 -12.16 8.72 10.38
N PHE A 61 -11.49 8.78 11.52
CA PHE A 61 -10.09 8.37 11.66
C PHE A 61 -9.83 7.74 13.03
N GLY A 62 -8.66 7.12 13.16
CA GLY A 62 -8.21 6.53 14.42
C GLY A 62 -7.28 7.46 15.20
N CYS A 63 -7.62 7.73 16.47
CA CYS A 63 -6.76 8.37 17.45
C CYS A 63 -5.88 7.32 18.13
N GLY A 64 -4.71 7.03 17.54
CA GLY A 64 -3.79 5.99 18.01
C GLY A 64 -3.25 6.27 19.41
N GLN A 65 -3.42 5.30 20.32
CA GLN A 65 -2.95 5.36 21.71
C GLN A 65 -1.73 4.46 21.94
N ASN A 66 -1.66 3.32 21.25
CA ASN A 66 -0.53 2.40 21.29
C ASN A 66 -0.11 2.08 19.86
N ASN A 67 1.06 2.56 19.47
CA ASN A 67 1.59 2.45 18.12
C ASN A 67 3.01 1.89 18.20
N GLN A 68 3.29 0.78 17.51
CA GLN A 68 4.63 0.21 17.44
C GLN A 68 4.96 -0.21 16.01
N GLY A 69 6.22 -0.02 15.62
CA GLY A 69 6.74 -0.41 14.31
C GLY A 69 7.32 0.75 13.51
N LEU A 70 7.32 0.62 12.20
CA LEU A 70 8.10 1.46 11.29
C LEU A 70 7.37 2.75 10.87
N PHE A 71 6.80 3.50 11.81
CA PHE A 71 6.04 4.74 11.50
C PHE A 71 6.92 5.99 11.32
N GLY A 72 8.18 5.93 11.80
CA GLY A 72 9.12 7.06 11.75
C GLY A 72 8.59 8.27 12.52
N GLY A 73 8.89 9.48 12.02
CA GLY A 73 8.41 10.75 12.60
C GLY A 73 7.04 11.21 12.10
N SER A 74 6.20 10.32 11.57
CA SER A 74 4.89 10.70 11.02
C SER A 74 3.85 10.86 12.14
N ALA A 75 3.01 11.91 12.08
CA ALA A 75 1.89 12.08 13.02
C ALA A 75 0.72 11.11 12.76
N GLY A 76 0.69 10.46 11.59
CA GLY A 76 -0.37 9.52 11.22
C GLY A 76 -0.17 8.91 9.84
N LEU A 77 -1.12 8.06 9.46
CA LEU A 77 -1.15 7.32 8.20
C LEU A 77 -2.45 7.60 7.48
N LEU A 78 -2.38 7.92 6.18
CA LEU A 78 -3.58 8.04 5.35
C LEU A 78 -3.81 6.72 4.62
N GLY A 79 -4.91 6.06 4.96
CA GLY A 79 -5.34 4.84 4.31
C GLY A 79 -5.94 5.12 2.93
N LEU A 80 -5.26 4.69 1.87
CA LEU A 80 -5.76 4.80 0.48
C LEU A 80 -6.36 3.51 -0.06
N GLY A 81 -6.43 2.45 0.75
CA GLY A 81 -7.02 1.17 0.34
C GLY A 81 -8.51 1.26 0.02
N ARG A 82 -9.12 0.12 -0.32
CA ARG A 82 -10.52 -0.01 -0.72
C ARG A 82 -11.46 -0.35 0.44
N HIS A 83 -10.95 -0.38 1.67
CA HIS A 83 -11.76 -0.64 2.88
C HIS A 83 -12.75 0.51 3.14
N PRO A 84 -13.98 0.26 3.64
CA PRO A 84 -15.00 1.31 3.86
C PRO A 84 -14.55 2.53 4.69
N ILE A 85 -13.67 2.35 5.66
CA ILE A 85 -13.11 3.45 6.47
C ILE A 85 -11.88 4.13 5.85
N SER A 86 -11.45 3.76 4.63
CA SER A 86 -10.36 4.45 3.96
C SER A 86 -10.75 5.85 3.50
N PHE A 87 -9.76 6.71 3.25
CA PHE A 87 -10.02 8.02 2.66
C PHE A 87 -10.80 7.90 1.35
N VAL A 88 -10.38 6.98 0.47
CA VAL A 88 -10.97 6.77 -0.85
C VAL A 88 -12.45 6.38 -0.78
N GLN A 89 -12.86 5.56 0.20
CA GLN A 89 -14.26 5.15 0.34
C GLN A 89 -15.11 6.21 1.05
N GLN A 90 -14.60 6.83 2.12
CA GLN A 90 -15.33 7.89 2.84
C GLN A 90 -15.61 9.11 1.95
N THR A 91 -14.72 9.38 1.00
CA THR A 91 -14.80 10.53 0.08
C THR A 91 -15.30 10.17 -1.31
N ALA A 92 -15.86 8.96 -1.49
CA ALA A 92 -16.26 8.43 -2.79
C ALA A 92 -17.22 9.33 -3.56
N ALA A 93 -18.17 9.99 -2.88
CA ALA A 93 -19.11 10.90 -3.51
C ALA A 93 -18.44 12.17 -4.07
N LYS A 94 -17.34 12.60 -3.43
CA LYS A 94 -16.62 13.84 -3.76
C LYS A 94 -15.53 13.61 -4.80
N TYR A 95 -14.76 12.52 -4.67
CA TYR A 95 -13.60 12.24 -5.52
C TYR A 95 -13.80 11.02 -6.43
N HIS A 96 -15.00 10.46 -6.50
CA HIS A 96 -15.36 9.34 -7.38
C HIS A 96 -14.50 8.08 -7.22
N LYS A 97 -13.89 7.89 -6.03
CA LYS A 97 -12.92 6.81 -5.74
C LYS A 97 -11.68 6.84 -6.65
N ILE A 98 -11.33 8.01 -7.18
CA ILE A 98 -10.19 8.22 -8.06
C ILE A 98 -9.13 9.02 -7.30
N PHE A 99 -7.88 8.58 -7.40
CA PHE A 99 -6.72 9.31 -6.93
C PHE A 99 -5.51 8.94 -7.78
N SER A 100 -4.50 9.78 -7.75
CA SER A 100 -3.21 9.55 -8.41
C SER A 100 -2.09 10.06 -7.55
N TYR A 101 -0.94 9.40 -7.58
CA TYR A 101 0.25 9.88 -6.90
C TYR A 101 1.49 9.75 -7.77
N CYS A 102 2.45 10.65 -7.54
CA CYS A 102 3.79 10.59 -8.06
C CYS A 102 4.75 10.64 -6.86
N LEU A 103 5.37 9.51 -6.53
CA LEU A 103 6.32 9.43 -5.43
C LEU A 103 7.69 9.95 -5.90
N PRO A 104 8.33 10.85 -5.14
CA PRO A 104 9.65 11.35 -5.49
C PRO A 104 10.71 10.29 -5.19
N SER A 105 11.79 10.27 -5.99
CA SER A 105 12.90 9.32 -5.79
C SER A 105 13.75 9.61 -4.55
N THR A 106 13.67 10.83 -4.01
CA THR A 106 14.42 11.26 -2.82
C THR A 106 13.52 12.04 -1.86
N ALA A 107 13.84 12.02 -0.58
CA ALA A 107 13.11 12.75 0.46
C ALA A 107 13.21 14.28 0.31
N SER A 108 14.21 14.78 -0.41
CA SER A 108 14.40 16.21 -0.69
C SER A 108 13.48 16.76 -1.77
N ASN A 109 12.84 15.90 -2.56
CA ASN A 109 11.97 16.29 -3.66
C ASN A 109 10.50 16.18 -3.27
N VAL A 110 9.68 17.07 -3.84
CA VAL A 110 8.24 17.09 -3.61
C VAL A 110 7.54 16.18 -4.63
N GLY A 111 6.75 15.22 -4.14
CA GLY A 111 5.85 14.41 -4.95
C GLY A 111 4.48 15.05 -5.11
N TYR A 112 3.53 14.29 -5.64
CA TYR A 112 2.13 14.72 -5.73
C TYR A 112 1.17 13.62 -5.29
N LEU A 113 0.06 14.02 -4.67
CA LEU A 113 -1.09 13.18 -4.37
C LEU A 113 -2.34 14.00 -4.71
N ALA A 114 -3.15 13.50 -5.63
CA ALA A 114 -4.36 14.13 -6.11
C ALA A 114 -5.56 13.23 -5.86
N PHE A 115 -6.69 13.83 -5.53
CA PHE A 115 -7.97 13.15 -5.37
C PHE A 115 -8.98 13.70 -6.39
N GLY A 116 -9.81 12.81 -6.93
CA GLY A 116 -10.79 13.14 -7.96
C GLY A 116 -10.28 12.88 -9.37
N ALA A 117 -11.22 12.97 -10.32
CA ALA A 117 -10.90 12.85 -11.73
C ALA A 117 -10.17 14.11 -12.22
N SER A 118 -8.88 13.96 -12.53
CA SER A 118 -8.20 14.86 -13.45
C SER A 118 -8.24 14.24 -14.86
N ARG A 119 -8.02 15.05 -15.90
CA ARG A 119 -7.82 14.52 -17.25
C ARG A 119 -6.56 13.65 -17.24
N ALA A 120 -6.74 12.34 -17.14
CA ALA A 120 -5.66 11.39 -17.30
C ALA A 120 -5.01 11.63 -18.67
N SER A 121 -3.68 11.72 -18.66
CA SER A 121 -2.92 11.88 -19.89
C SER A 121 -3.21 10.73 -20.86
N SER A 122 -3.19 11.00 -22.16
CA SER A 122 -3.34 9.97 -23.20
C SER A 122 -2.28 8.87 -23.14
N TYR A 123 -1.20 9.09 -22.38
CA TYR A 123 -0.14 8.10 -22.14
C TYR A 123 -0.45 7.10 -21.02
N VAL A 124 -1.50 7.31 -20.22
CA VAL A 124 -1.87 6.39 -19.13
C VAL A 124 -2.34 5.06 -19.72
N LYS A 125 -1.78 3.96 -19.19
CA LYS A 125 -2.21 2.59 -19.50
C LYS A 125 -3.03 2.06 -18.33
N TYR A 126 -4.07 1.31 -18.66
CA TYR A 126 -5.01 0.76 -17.70
C TYR A 126 -4.94 -0.76 -17.69
N THR A 127 -5.13 -1.33 -16.52
CA THR A 127 -5.38 -2.76 -16.32
C THR A 127 -6.47 -2.89 -15.26
N PRO A 128 -7.37 -3.88 -15.37
CA PRO A 128 -8.35 -4.15 -14.33
C PRO A 128 -7.68 -4.47 -12.99
N PHE A 129 -8.32 -4.09 -11.88
CA PHE A 129 -7.91 -4.60 -10.59
C PHE A 129 -8.28 -6.09 -10.49
N SER A 130 -7.32 -6.90 -10.03
CA SER A 130 -7.52 -8.33 -9.81
C SER A 130 -8.55 -8.58 -8.71
N THR A 131 -9.39 -9.59 -8.92
CA THR A 131 -10.27 -10.15 -7.88
C THR A 131 -9.54 -11.14 -6.98
N ASN A 132 -8.37 -11.63 -7.39
CA ASN A 132 -7.57 -12.62 -6.68
C ASN A 132 -6.46 -11.95 -5.86
N SER A 133 -6.85 -11.05 -4.94
CA SER A 133 -5.89 -10.39 -4.03
C SER A 133 -6.04 -10.90 -2.61
N ALA A 134 -4.96 -10.83 -1.83
CA ALA A 134 -4.90 -11.26 -0.42
C ALA A 134 -5.89 -10.53 0.53
N GLY A 135 -6.73 -9.64 0.04
CA GLY A 135 -7.76 -8.93 0.79
C GLY A 135 -8.50 -7.91 -0.06
N ALA A 136 -9.82 -7.78 0.15
CA ALA A 136 -10.69 -6.89 -0.63
C ALA A 136 -10.31 -5.40 -0.57
N SER A 137 -9.53 -5.02 0.45
CA SER A 137 -9.01 -3.66 0.63
C SER A 137 -7.82 -3.32 -0.27
N PHE A 138 -7.14 -4.30 -0.87
CA PHE A 138 -5.93 -4.06 -1.66
C PHE A 138 -6.24 -3.71 -3.13
N TYR A 139 -5.32 -2.98 -3.77
CA TYR A 139 -5.28 -2.80 -5.22
C TYR A 139 -4.48 -3.95 -5.83
N GLY A 140 -5.20 -5.04 -6.12
CA GLY A 140 -4.63 -6.24 -6.72
C GLY A 140 -4.38 -6.09 -8.22
N LEU A 141 -3.37 -6.76 -8.75
CA LEU A 141 -3.03 -6.84 -10.17
C LEU A 141 -2.81 -8.31 -10.58
N ASP A 142 -3.18 -8.63 -11.81
CA ASP A 142 -2.84 -9.92 -12.44
C ASP A 142 -1.53 -9.79 -13.22
N ILE A 143 -0.49 -10.49 -12.76
CA ILE A 143 0.80 -10.54 -13.46
C ILE A 143 0.80 -11.70 -14.46
N THR A 144 0.95 -11.37 -15.74
CA THR A 144 0.98 -12.37 -16.83
C THR A 144 2.38 -12.89 -17.15
N GLY A 145 3.42 -12.20 -16.70
CA GLY A 145 4.81 -12.59 -16.90
C GLY A 145 5.77 -11.46 -16.55
N ILE A 146 7.07 -11.77 -16.62
CA ILE A 146 8.16 -10.83 -16.40
C ILE A 146 9.12 -10.93 -17.58
N THR A 147 9.64 -9.79 -18.03
CA THR A 147 10.66 -9.69 -19.10
C THR A 147 11.82 -8.85 -18.59
N VAL A 148 13.05 -9.28 -18.84
CA VAL A 148 14.29 -8.55 -18.50
C VAL A 148 15.05 -8.29 -19.80
N GLY A 149 15.19 -7.02 -20.18
CA GLY A 149 15.62 -6.65 -21.53
C GLY A 149 14.65 -7.22 -22.57
N ASP A 150 15.16 -7.99 -23.51
CA ASP A 150 14.36 -8.70 -24.53
C ASP A 150 14.03 -10.15 -24.14
N THR A 151 14.42 -10.59 -22.95
CA THR A 151 14.27 -11.98 -22.50
C THR A 151 13.02 -12.14 -21.64
N LYS A 152 12.00 -12.80 -22.17
CA LYS A 152 10.84 -13.24 -21.39
C LYS A 152 11.26 -14.36 -20.43
N LEU A 153 11.01 -14.18 -19.15
CA LEU A 153 11.39 -15.16 -18.13
C LEU A 153 10.45 -16.37 -18.15
N PRO A 154 10.94 -17.58 -17.86
CA PRO A 154 10.13 -18.79 -17.75
C PRO A 154 9.37 -18.84 -16.42
N VAL A 155 8.56 -17.82 -16.14
CA VAL A 155 7.74 -17.69 -14.93
C VAL A 155 6.27 -17.75 -15.34
N SER A 156 5.55 -18.76 -14.85
CA SER A 156 4.12 -18.91 -15.07
C SER A 156 3.34 -17.82 -14.33
N SER A 157 2.22 -17.36 -14.89
CA SER A 157 1.31 -16.44 -14.20
C SER A 157 0.76 -17.05 -12.90
N SER A 158 0.61 -18.38 -12.84
CA SER A 158 0.22 -19.11 -11.62
C SER A 158 1.23 -18.97 -10.47
N THR A 159 2.47 -18.55 -10.74
CA THR A 159 3.42 -18.21 -9.67
C THR A 159 2.94 -17.05 -8.81
N PHE A 160 2.06 -16.19 -9.34
CA PHE A 160 1.52 -15.02 -8.63
C PHE A 160 0.11 -15.26 -8.05
N SER A 161 -0.54 -16.40 -8.31
CA SER A 161 -1.97 -16.59 -7.97
C SER A 161 -2.23 -16.86 -6.48
N THR A 162 -1.27 -17.43 -5.74
CA THR A 162 -1.47 -17.83 -4.33
C THR A 162 -1.63 -16.64 -3.37
N GLY A 163 -1.04 -15.48 -3.69
CA GLY A 163 -1.17 -14.25 -2.90
C GLY A 163 -1.68 -13.03 -3.69
N GLY A 164 -1.79 -13.16 -5.01
CA GLY A 164 -1.96 -12.03 -5.92
C GLY A 164 -0.71 -11.14 -5.97
N ALA A 165 -0.74 -10.15 -6.85
CA ALA A 165 0.17 -9.01 -6.77
C ALA A 165 -0.61 -7.81 -6.25
N ILE A 166 0.00 -6.99 -5.39
CA ILE A 166 -0.63 -5.79 -4.85
C ILE A 166 0.25 -4.56 -5.09
N ILE A 167 -0.38 -3.42 -5.31
CA ILE A 167 0.30 -2.12 -5.26
C ILE A 167 0.40 -1.72 -3.78
N ASP A 168 1.62 -1.60 -3.27
CA ASP A 168 1.89 -1.26 -1.88
C ASP A 168 2.94 -0.14 -1.76
N SER A 169 2.47 1.07 -1.44
CA SER A 169 3.32 2.23 -1.16
C SER A 169 4.01 2.17 0.22
N GLY A 170 3.70 1.15 1.03
CA GLY A 170 4.35 0.87 2.30
C GLY A 170 5.69 0.14 2.19
N THR A 171 5.87 -0.62 1.10
CA THR A 171 7.06 -1.43 0.88
C THR A 171 7.99 -0.73 -0.09
N VAL A 172 9.21 -0.42 0.36
CA VAL A 172 10.21 0.35 -0.40
C VAL A 172 10.75 -0.41 -1.63
N ILE A 173 10.74 -1.75 -1.58
CA ILE A 173 11.27 -2.61 -2.63
C ILE A 173 10.20 -3.60 -3.11
N THR A 174 10.20 -3.92 -4.40
CA THR A 174 9.29 -4.95 -4.93
C THR A 174 9.66 -6.31 -4.34
N ARG A 175 8.67 -7.06 -3.86
CA ARG A 175 8.83 -8.44 -3.37
C ARG A 175 8.19 -9.40 -4.36
N LEU A 176 8.93 -10.43 -4.74
CA LEU A 176 8.47 -11.47 -5.67
C LEU A 176 8.49 -12.84 -4.99
N PRO A 177 7.60 -13.77 -5.38
CA PRO A 177 7.73 -15.17 -5.00
C PRO A 177 9.13 -15.70 -5.33
N PRO A 178 9.71 -16.61 -4.50
CA PRO A 178 11.10 -17.07 -4.67
C PRO A 178 11.42 -17.56 -6.09
N THR A 179 10.50 -18.26 -6.74
CA THR A 179 10.64 -18.73 -8.13
C THR A 179 10.79 -17.57 -9.11
N ALA A 180 9.92 -16.56 -9.02
CA ALA A 180 9.95 -15.39 -9.88
C ALA A 180 11.18 -14.51 -9.60
N TYR A 181 11.53 -14.30 -8.34
CA TYR A 181 12.73 -13.57 -7.93
C TYR A 181 14.00 -14.24 -8.47
N THR A 182 14.12 -15.56 -8.32
CA THR A 182 15.30 -16.31 -8.78
C THR A 182 15.47 -16.20 -10.30
N ALA A 183 14.39 -16.35 -11.07
CA ALA A 183 14.44 -16.17 -12.51
C ALA A 183 14.85 -14.75 -12.91
N LEU A 184 14.27 -13.73 -12.25
CA LEU A 184 14.59 -12.32 -12.50
C LEU A 184 16.06 -12.03 -12.17
N ARG A 185 16.52 -12.42 -10.98
CA ARG A 185 17.89 -12.22 -10.52
C ARG A 185 18.89 -12.84 -11.49
N SER A 186 18.66 -14.09 -11.90
CA SER A 186 19.56 -14.79 -12.82
C SER A 186 19.64 -14.11 -14.19
N ALA A 187 18.49 -13.72 -14.77
CA ALA A 187 18.45 -13.02 -16.05
C ALA A 187 19.10 -11.63 -15.96
N PHE A 188 18.85 -10.90 -14.88
CA PHE A 188 19.48 -9.60 -14.64
C PHE A 188 21.01 -9.72 -14.55
N ARG A 189 21.52 -10.65 -13.72
CA ARG A 189 22.96 -10.90 -13.59
C ARG A 189 23.60 -11.31 -14.91
N GLN A 190 22.92 -12.12 -15.73
CA GLN A 190 23.40 -12.47 -17.06
C GLN A 190 23.53 -11.25 -17.98
N GLY A 191 22.53 -10.35 -17.97
CA GLY A 191 22.60 -9.08 -18.69
C GLY A 191 23.70 -8.14 -18.18
N MET A 192 24.05 -8.25 -16.91
CA MET A 192 25.06 -7.43 -16.23
C MET A 192 26.44 -8.10 -16.11
N ALA A 193 26.70 -9.20 -16.82
CA ALA A 193 27.92 -10.02 -16.66
C ALA A 193 29.26 -9.28 -16.87
N ARG A 194 29.24 -8.06 -17.44
CA ARG A 194 30.42 -7.20 -17.61
C ARG A 194 30.77 -6.38 -16.36
N TYR A 195 29.89 -6.35 -15.36
CA TYR A 195 30.07 -5.59 -14.13
C TYR A 195 30.37 -6.55 -12.97
N PRO A 196 31.22 -6.14 -12.00
CA PRO A 196 31.43 -6.92 -10.79
C PRO A 196 30.15 -6.96 -9.95
N MET A 197 29.91 -8.10 -9.30
CA MET A 197 28.83 -8.25 -8.34
C MET A 197 29.02 -7.29 -7.16
N ALA A 198 27.96 -6.62 -6.74
CA ALA A 198 27.98 -5.83 -5.52
C ALA A 198 27.96 -6.75 -4.28
N SER A 199 28.48 -6.24 -3.16
CA SER A 199 28.27 -6.90 -1.87
C SER A 199 26.77 -6.93 -1.55
N SER A 200 26.28 -8.09 -1.09
CA SER A 200 24.87 -8.20 -0.71
C SER A 200 24.54 -7.30 0.47
N LEU A 201 23.34 -6.74 0.46
CA LEU A 201 22.81 -5.93 1.56
C LEU A 201 21.52 -6.57 2.08
N SER A 202 21.62 -7.23 3.25
CA SER A 202 20.49 -7.97 3.83
C SER A 202 19.92 -9.00 2.83
N ILE A 203 18.66 -8.85 2.43
CA ILE A 203 17.97 -9.73 1.45
C ILE A 203 18.24 -9.33 -0.01
N LEU A 204 19.01 -8.27 -0.26
CA LEU A 204 19.29 -7.75 -1.59
C LEU A 204 20.58 -8.36 -2.13
N ASP A 205 20.45 -9.21 -3.14
CA ASP A 205 21.57 -9.89 -3.80
C ASP A 205 21.46 -9.86 -5.33
N THR A 206 20.67 -8.96 -5.91
CA THR A 206 20.46 -8.99 -7.37
C THR A 206 21.66 -8.48 -8.17
N CYS A 207 22.28 -7.40 -7.72
CA CYS A 207 23.34 -6.67 -8.42
C CYS A 207 24.74 -7.07 -7.95
#